data_AF-A0A4R6U5X3-F1
#
_entry.id   AF-A0A4R6U5X3-F1
#
_cell.length_a   1.000
_cell.length_b   1.000
_cell.length_c   1.000
_cell.angle_alpha   90.00
_cell.angle_beta   90.00
_cell.angle_gamma   90.00
#
_symmetry.space_group_name_H-M   'P 1'
#
loop_
_entity.id
_entity.type
_entity.pdbx_description
1 polymer ?
#
loop_
_entity_poly.entity_id
_entity_poly.type
_entity_poly.pdbx_seq_one_letter_code
_entity_poly.pdbx_strand_id
1 'polypeptide(L)'
;MNRSSKKLVSDGKPHERHHPLEGGGVRITTFVPFHFKKRGVKKVIVAPEGVSQPVAVTDTPVLSPEQDRPLLKALGRGIYWQQLIDNGTVASGTEIAERERIHRSTVNDLLRLALLAPDIIQAAYEGRLPRAVSLEALLRAKVPLDWDEQRRLIASLG
;
A
#
# COMPACT_ATOMS: atom_id res chain seq x y z
N MET A 1 11.51 11.09 10.93
CA MET A 1 11.68 10.50 12.27
C MET A 1 10.57 11.02 13.18
N ASN A 2 9.58 10.19 13.50
CA ASN A 2 8.65 10.35 14.63
C ASN A 2 8.04 8.96 14.89
N ARG A 3 8.69 8.16 15.75
CA ARG A 3 8.48 6.70 15.90
C ARG A 3 7.45 6.37 16.97
N SER A 4 6.32 7.06 16.99
CA SER A 4 5.31 6.91 18.02
C SER A 4 4.03 6.30 17.43
N SER A 5 3.75 5.04 17.76
CA SER A 5 2.49 4.39 17.38
C SER A 5 1.36 4.84 18.33
N LYS A 6 0.21 5.16 17.75
CA LYS A 6 -1.00 5.56 18.47
C LYS A 6 -1.80 4.30 18.82
N LYS A 7 -1.76 3.86 20.07
CA LYS A 7 -2.58 2.76 20.58
C LYS A 7 -4.01 3.26 20.78
N LEU A 8 -4.96 2.65 20.07
CA LEU A 8 -6.38 2.97 20.16
C LEU A 8 -7.00 2.23 21.34
N VAL A 9 -7.74 2.96 22.18
CA VAL A 9 -8.52 2.36 23.27
C VAL A 9 -9.87 1.90 22.72
N SER A 10 -10.26 0.66 23.05
CA SER A 10 -11.45 0.02 22.50
C SER A 10 -12.70 0.26 23.34
N ASP A 11 -13.83 0.41 22.67
CA ASP A 11 -15.16 0.55 23.26
C ASP A 11 -15.82 -0.83 23.43
N GLY A 12 -15.18 -1.67 24.24
CA GLY A 12 -15.59 -3.06 24.50
C GLY A 12 -14.41 -4.04 24.51
N LYS A 13 -14.72 -5.30 24.84
CA LYS A 13 -13.72 -6.38 24.95
C LYS A 13 -13.32 -6.87 23.55
N PRO A 14 -12.01 -6.96 23.24
CA PRO A 14 -11.54 -7.63 22.05
C PRO A 14 -12.04 -9.08 22.00
N HIS A 15 -12.43 -9.55 20.83
CA HIS A 15 -12.78 -10.95 20.62
C HIS A 15 -12.16 -11.48 19.33
N GLU A 16 -11.81 -12.76 19.34
CA GLU A 16 -11.26 -13.43 18.17
C GLU A 16 -12.35 -13.77 17.16
N ARG A 17 -12.03 -13.63 15.88
CA ARG A 17 -12.87 -13.98 14.74
C ARG A 17 -12.12 -14.97 13.88
N HIS A 18 -12.74 -16.11 13.63
CA HIS A 18 -12.19 -17.17 12.80
C HIS A 18 -12.81 -17.04 11.41
N HIS A 19 -11.98 -16.82 10.41
CA HIS A 19 -12.40 -16.81 9.01
C HIS A 19 -11.92 -18.09 8.33
N PRO A 20 -12.83 -18.99 7.93
CA PRO A 20 -12.47 -20.14 7.11
C PRO A 20 -11.89 -19.67 5.77
N LEU A 21 -10.82 -20.30 5.31
CA LEU A 21 -10.23 -20.07 3.99
C LEU A 21 -10.61 -21.23 3.05
N GLU A 22 -10.89 -20.92 1.78
CA GLU A 22 -11.35 -21.89 0.77
C GLU A 22 -10.40 -23.09 0.56
N GLY A 23 -9.11 -22.94 0.87
CA GLY A 23 -8.09 -23.98 0.71
C GLY A 23 -7.81 -24.84 1.95
N GLY A 24 -8.64 -24.77 2.99
CA GLY A 24 -8.39 -25.46 4.26
C GLY A 24 -7.40 -24.70 5.14
N GLY A 25 -7.93 -23.86 6.03
CA GLY A 25 -7.16 -23.06 6.98
C GLY A 25 -8.07 -22.08 7.72
N VAL A 26 -7.62 -21.57 8.87
CA VAL A 26 -8.35 -20.58 9.65
C VAL A 26 -7.51 -19.32 9.78
N ARG A 27 -8.02 -18.19 9.28
CA ARG A 27 -7.46 -16.87 9.58
C ARG A 27 -8.09 -16.37 10.87
N ILE A 28 -7.29 -16.28 11.93
CA ILE A 28 -7.70 -15.69 13.21
C ILE A 28 -7.47 -14.18 13.12
N THR A 29 -8.48 -13.38 13.44
CA THR A 29 -8.36 -11.92 13.54
C THR A 29 -8.93 -11.46 14.87
N THR A 30 -8.29 -10.49 15.52
CA THR A 30 -8.84 -9.91 16.76
C THR A 30 -9.68 -8.69 16.39
N PHE A 31 -10.97 -8.72 16.70
CA PHE A 31 -11.84 -7.56 16.56
C PHE A 31 -11.73 -6.66 17.78
N VAL A 32 -11.50 -5.37 17.54
CA VAL A 32 -11.36 -4.35 18.57
C VAL A 32 -12.41 -3.26 18.29
N PRO A 33 -13.51 -3.16 19.07
CA PRO A 33 -14.55 -2.16 18.83
C PRO A 33 -14.04 -0.74 19.11
N PHE A 34 -14.34 0.23 18.25
CA PHE A 34 -14.11 1.66 18.50
C PHE A 34 -15.02 2.52 17.63
N HIS A 35 -15.27 3.76 18.04
CA HIS A 35 -16.19 4.69 17.37
C HIS A 35 -15.45 5.90 16.79
N PHE A 36 -15.75 6.26 15.54
CA PHE A 36 -15.34 7.54 14.95
C PHE A 36 -16.52 8.51 14.94
N LYS A 37 -16.30 9.77 15.35
CA LYS A 37 -17.21 10.90 15.15
C LYS A 37 -16.51 12.02 14.40
N LYS A 38 -17.27 12.83 13.67
CA LYS A 38 -16.76 14.02 12.97
C LYS A 38 -16.96 15.26 13.86
N ARG A 39 -15.89 16.02 14.13
CA ARG A 39 -15.97 17.36 14.76
C ARG A 39 -15.43 18.37 13.75
N GLY A 40 -16.32 19.12 13.10
CA GLY A 40 -15.95 20.00 11.98
C GLY A 40 -15.39 19.20 10.79
N VAL A 41 -14.22 19.58 10.25
CA VAL A 41 -13.54 18.87 9.13
C VAL A 41 -12.73 17.66 9.62
N LYS A 42 -12.54 17.49 10.94
CA LYS A 42 -11.67 16.46 11.51
C LYS A 42 -12.46 15.21 11.91
N LYS A 43 -11.99 14.02 11.51
CA LYS A 43 -12.41 12.73 12.09
C LYS A 43 -11.75 12.57 13.47
N VAL A 44 -12.54 12.26 14.49
CA VAL A 44 -12.12 12.14 15.88
C VAL A 44 -12.55 10.77 16.41
N ILE A 45 -11.68 10.11 17.18
CA ILE A 45 -12.00 8.85 17.87
C ILE A 45 -12.70 9.21 19.18
N VAL A 46 -13.86 8.59 19.43
CA VAL A 46 -14.61 8.80 20.66
C VAL A 46 -14.07 7.83 21.70
N ALA A 47 -13.68 8.37 22.85
CA ALA A 47 -13.24 7.55 23.97
C ALA A 47 -14.43 6.82 24.60
N PRO A 48 -14.24 5.58 25.07
CA PRO A 48 -15.18 4.92 25.97
C PRO A 48 -15.37 5.76 27.25
N GLU A 49 -16.48 5.54 27.94
CA GLU A 49 -16.77 6.23 29.20
C GLU A 49 -15.64 6.01 30.22
N GLY A 50 -15.18 7.10 30.86
CA GLY A 50 -14.08 7.08 31.83
C GLY A 50 -12.66 7.18 31.23
N VAL A 51 -12.49 7.25 29.91
CA VAL A 51 -11.18 7.37 29.26
C VAL A 51 -10.95 8.80 28.75
N SER A 52 -10.04 9.54 29.39
CA SER A 52 -9.71 10.92 29.01
C SER A 52 -8.81 11.04 27.78
N GLN A 53 -8.01 10.00 27.49
CA GLN A 53 -7.10 9.93 26.35
C GLN A 53 -7.34 8.64 25.55
N PRO A 54 -8.16 8.65 24.48
CA PRO A 54 -8.48 7.47 23.68
C PRO A 54 -7.31 6.96 22.82
N VAL A 55 -6.21 7.71 22.80
CA VAL A 55 -5.00 7.41 22.06
C VAL A 55 -3.81 7.51 22.99
N ALA A 56 -3.23 6.37 23.34
CA ALA A 56 -1.99 6.30 24.12
C ALA A 56 -0.79 6.14 23.17
N VAL A 57 0.27 6.91 23.39
CA VAL A 57 1.53 6.74 22.66
C VAL A 57 2.39 5.75 23.43
N THR A 58 2.76 4.64 22.79
CA THR A 58 3.64 3.63 23.39
C THR A 58 4.72 3.22 22.40
N ASP A 59 5.90 2.93 22.93
CA ASP A 59 7.06 2.41 22.20
C ASP A 59 6.86 0.90 21.92
N THR A 60 5.96 0.58 21.01
CA THR A 60 5.74 -0.78 20.51
C THR A 60 6.34 -0.90 19.12
N PRO A 61 6.99 -2.03 18.74
CA PRO A 61 7.40 -2.24 17.36
C PRO A 61 6.18 -2.10 16.46
N VAL A 62 6.23 -1.09 15.58
CA VAL A 62 5.25 -0.88 14.52
C VAL A 62 5.14 -2.21 13.79
N LEU A 63 3.93 -2.79 13.73
CA LEU A 63 3.63 -3.89 12.82
C LEU A 63 4.32 -3.54 11.50
N SER A 64 5.34 -4.34 11.11
CA SER A 64 6.15 -4.10 9.93
C SER A 64 5.23 -3.64 8.82
N PRO A 65 5.53 -2.53 8.11
CA PRO A 65 4.62 -2.01 7.10
C PRO A 65 4.21 -3.18 6.23
N GLU A 66 2.94 -3.59 6.34
CA GLU A 66 2.46 -4.71 5.56
C GLU A 66 2.70 -4.31 4.12
N GLN A 67 3.52 -5.10 3.42
CA GLN A 67 3.85 -4.88 2.02
C GLN A 67 2.58 -4.46 1.29
N ASP A 68 2.62 -3.32 0.59
CA ASP A 68 1.47 -2.83 -0.18
C ASP A 68 1.21 -3.83 -1.32
N ARG A 69 0.31 -4.80 -1.06
CA ARG A 69 0.03 -5.90 -1.99
C ARG A 69 -0.46 -5.40 -3.36
N PRO A 70 -1.37 -4.40 -3.44
CA PRO A 70 -1.69 -3.74 -4.71
C PRO A 70 -0.46 -3.22 -5.45
N LEU A 71 0.42 -2.49 -4.76
CA LEU A 71 1.65 -1.96 -5.36
C LEU A 71 2.56 -3.09 -5.88
N LEU A 72 2.82 -4.12 -5.07
CA LEU A 72 3.68 -5.23 -5.48
C LEU A 72 3.11 -6.00 -6.68
N LYS A 73 1.79 -6.22 -6.72
CA LYS A 73 1.15 -6.85 -7.88
C LYS A 73 1.28 -6.01 -9.14
N ALA A 74 1.12 -4.68 -9.02
CA ALA A 74 1.27 -3.77 -10.16
C ALA A 74 2.72 -3.72 -10.67
N LEU A 75 3.70 -3.66 -9.76
CA LEU A 75 5.13 -3.74 -10.09
C LEU A 75 5.47 -5.04 -10.80
N GLY A 76 5.04 -6.19 -10.25
CA GLY A 76 5.28 -7.50 -10.85
C GLY A 76 4.69 -7.61 -12.25
N ARG A 77 3.47 -7.11 -12.47
CA ARG A 77 2.86 -7.06 -13.81
C ARG A 77 3.61 -6.16 -14.77
N GLY A 78 3.96 -4.96 -14.35
CA GLY A 78 4.73 -4.02 -15.17
C GLY A 78 6.05 -4.62 -15.66
N ILE A 79 6.82 -5.19 -14.73
CA ILE A 79 8.12 -5.82 -15.03
C ILE A 79 7.93 -7.02 -15.96
N TYR A 80 6.97 -7.89 -15.67
CA TYR A 80 6.68 -9.06 -16.51
C TYR A 80 6.28 -8.68 -17.93
N TRP A 81 5.38 -7.71 -18.08
CA TRP A 81 4.96 -7.22 -19.39
C TRP A 81 6.10 -6.54 -20.15
N GLN A 82 6.97 -5.79 -19.46
CA GLN A 82 8.17 -5.23 -20.07
C GLN A 82 9.09 -6.34 -20.61
N GLN A 83 9.30 -7.41 -19.83
CA GLN A 83 10.09 -8.57 -20.27
C GLN A 83 9.49 -9.25 -21.51
N LEU A 84 8.16 -9.37 -21.58
CA LEU A 84 7.48 -9.93 -22.76
C LEU A 84 7.65 -9.08 -24.03
N ILE A 85 7.76 -7.75 -23.87
CA ILE A 85 8.05 -6.85 -24.98
C ILE A 85 9.52 -7.00 -25.37
N ASP A 86 10.42 -6.94 -24.40
CA ASP A 86 11.87 -6.97 -24.62
C ASP A 86 12.33 -8.27 -25.29
N ASN A 87 11.71 -9.40 -24.96
CA ASN A 87 12.02 -10.70 -25.56
C ASN A 87 11.26 -10.97 -26.87
N GLY A 88 10.42 -10.04 -27.34
CA GLY A 88 9.64 -10.16 -28.57
C GLY A 88 8.48 -11.16 -28.52
N THR A 89 8.08 -11.65 -27.33
CA THR A 89 6.89 -12.53 -27.18
C THR A 89 5.62 -11.76 -27.53
N VAL A 90 5.60 -10.46 -27.26
CA VAL A 90 4.51 -9.54 -27.62
C VAL A 90 5.11 -8.32 -28.32
N ALA A 91 4.42 -7.81 -29.34
CA ALA A 91 4.88 -6.69 -30.16
C ALA A 91 4.70 -5.34 -29.47
N SER A 92 3.72 -5.19 -28.57
CA SER A 92 3.48 -3.91 -27.88
C SER A 92 2.57 -4.02 -26.65
N GLY A 93 2.52 -2.93 -25.87
CA GLY A 93 1.52 -2.76 -24.79
C GLY A 93 0.07 -2.81 -25.26
N THR A 94 -0.21 -2.50 -26.53
CA THR A 94 -1.55 -2.65 -27.11
C THR A 94 -1.96 -4.12 -27.19
N GLU A 95 -1.03 -4.98 -27.61
CA GLU A 95 -1.27 -6.42 -27.69
C GLU A 95 -1.44 -7.05 -26.30
N ILE A 96 -0.71 -6.54 -25.29
CA ILE A 96 -0.92 -6.89 -23.89
C ILE A 96 -2.33 -6.51 -23.43
N ALA A 97 -2.79 -5.29 -23.73
CA ALA A 97 -4.12 -4.81 -23.36
C ALA A 97 -5.23 -5.70 -23.96
N GLU A 98 -5.07 -6.12 -25.21
CA GLU A 98 -5.99 -7.02 -25.91
C GLU A 98 -6.00 -8.43 -25.30
N ARG A 99 -4.82 -9.01 -25.01
CA ARG A 99 -4.69 -10.32 -24.37
C ARG A 99 -5.28 -10.36 -22.97
N GLU A 100 -5.00 -9.33 -22.17
CA GLU A 100 -5.43 -9.22 -20.77
C GLU A 100 -6.86 -8.67 -20.64
N ARG A 101 -7.47 -8.20 -21.74
CA ARG A 101 -8.79 -7.56 -21.79
C ARG A 101 -8.93 -6.37 -20.82
N ILE A 102 -7.90 -5.54 -20.77
CA ILE A 102 -7.84 -4.33 -19.94
C ILE A 102 -7.59 -3.09 -20.79
N HIS A 103 -7.84 -1.92 -20.20
CA HIS A 103 -7.64 -0.67 -20.93
C HIS A 103 -6.16 -0.39 -21.20
N ARG A 104 -5.84 0.16 -22.38
CA ARG A 104 -4.46 0.50 -22.78
C ARG A 104 -3.77 1.43 -21.79
N SER A 105 -4.51 2.39 -21.21
CA SER A 105 -3.97 3.28 -20.17
C SER A 105 -3.49 2.50 -18.95
N THR A 106 -4.22 1.47 -18.51
CA THR A 106 -3.80 0.63 -17.38
C THR A 106 -2.51 -0.12 -17.68
N VAL A 107 -2.35 -0.62 -18.91
CA VAL A 107 -1.09 -1.27 -19.33
C VAL A 107 0.06 -0.27 -19.31
N ASN A 108 -0.13 0.91 -19.90
CA ASN A 108 0.90 1.96 -19.92
C ASN A 108 1.29 2.41 -18.50
N ASP A 109 0.30 2.58 -17.62
CA ASP A 109 0.51 2.95 -16.23
C ASP A 109 1.38 1.92 -15.50
N LEU A 110 1.12 0.64 -15.69
CA LEU A 110 1.90 -0.44 -15.07
C LEU A 110 3.28 -0.63 -15.71
N LEU A 111 3.40 -0.53 -17.04
CA LEU A 111 4.69 -0.55 -17.73
C LEU A 111 5.61 0.58 -17.24
N ARG A 112 5.07 1.77 -16.94
CA ARG A 112 5.84 2.86 -16.35
C ARG A 112 6.39 2.52 -14.96
N LEU A 113 5.73 1.67 -14.19
CA LEU A 113 6.24 1.21 -12.89
C LEU A 113 7.47 0.32 -13.04
N ALA A 114 7.66 -0.36 -14.18
CA ALA A 114 8.86 -1.14 -14.46
C ALA A 114 10.12 -0.28 -14.63
N LEU A 115 9.95 1.03 -14.86
CA LEU A 115 11.03 2.00 -15.06
C LEU A 115 11.51 2.66 -13.75
N LEU A 116 10.97 2.23 -12.61
CA LEU A 116 11.40 2.72 -11.30
C LEU A 116 12.84 2.27 -11.01
N ALA A 117 13.57 3.10 -10.27
CA ALA A 117 14.92 2.78 -9.83
C ALA A 117 14.92 1.47 -9.01
N PRO A 118 15.92 0.58 -9.21
CA PRO A 118 15.96 -0.72 -8.53
C PRO A 118 15.86 -0.63 -7.00
N ASP A 119 16.46 0.40 -6.39
CA ASP A 119 16.42 0.65 -4.96
C ASP A 119 15.01 1.00 -4.45
N ILE A 120 14.18 1.64 -5.28
CA ILE A 120 12.77 1.95 -5.00
C ILE A 120 11.93 0.67 -5.03
N ILE A 121 12.15 -0.18 -6.04
CA ILE A 121 11.47 -1.48 -6.16
C ILE A 121 11.82 -2.36 -4.96
N GLN A 122 13.10 -2.41 -4.58
CA GLN A 122 13.55 -3.12 -3.39
C GLN A 122 12.91 -2.56 -2.11
N ALA A 123 12.83 -1.24 -1.97
CA ALA A 123 12.15 -0.60 -0.84
C ALA A 123 10.65 -0.92 -0.80
N ALA A 124 9.98 -1.03 -1.95
CA ALA A 124 8.59 -1.44 -2.03
C ALA A 124 8.41 -2.88 -1.55
N TYR A 125 9.28 -3.78 -2.00
CA TYR A 125 9.29 -5.18 -1.61
C TYR A 125 9.56 -5.36 -0.11
N GLU A 126 10.49 -4.61 0.45
CA GLU A 126 10.83 -4.68 1.88
C GLU A 126 9.85 -3.90 2.78
N GLY A 127 8.81 -3.27 2.21
CA GLY A 127 7.87 -2.43 2.97
C GLY A 127 8.52 -1.18 3.57
N ARG A 128 9.66 -0.73 3.03
CA ARG A 128 10.38 0.46 3.51
C ARG A 128 9.92 1.76 2.88
N LEU A 129 9.06 1.73 1.87
CA LEU A 129 8.49 2.93 1.29
C LEU A 129 7.65 3.70 2.33
N PRO A 130 7.66 5.04 2.31
CA PRO A 130 6.76 5.84 3.13
C PRO A 130 5.30 5.45 2.88
N ARG A 131 4.46 5.43 3.92
CA ARG A 131 3.03 5.03 3.81
C ARG A 131 2.23 5.86 2.80
N ALA A 132 2.66 7.08 2.52
CA ALA A 132 2.02 7.96 1.54
C ALA A 132 2.37 7.58 0.07
N VAL A 133 3.40 6.77 -0.14
CA VAL A 133 3.82 6.25 -1.44
C VAL A 133 3.05 4.97 -1.74
N SER A 134 1.79 5.12 -2.13
CA SER A 134 0.93 4.04 -2.61
C SER A 134 0.99 3.89 -4.13
N LEU A 135 0.43 2.79 -4.66
CA LEU A 135 0.22 2.63 -6.10
C LEU A 135 -0.47 3.85 -6.72
N GLU A 136 -1.57 4.31 -6.11
CA GLU A 136 -2.34 5.46 -6.60
C GLU A 136 -1.53 6.76 -6.60
N ALA A 137 -0.66 6.95 -5.59
CA ALA A 137 0.23 8.10 -5.53
C ALA A 137 1.23 8.08 -6.69
N LEU A 138 1.87 6.94 -6.95
CA LEU A 138 2.83 6.78 -8.05
C LEU A 138 2.19 6.98 -9.42
N LEU A 139 1.00 6.43 -9.64
CA LEU A 139 0.27 6.60 -10.91
C LEU A 139 -0.11 8.06 -11.17
N ARG A 140 -0.43 8.84 -10.13
CA ARG A 140 -0.76 10.27 -10.26
C ARG A 140 0.45 11.17 -10.41
N ALA A 141 1.58 10.83 -9.78
CA ALA A 141 2.71 11.75 -9.60
C ALA A 141 3.50 12.08 -10.87
N LYS A 142 3.15 11.50 -12.03
CA LYS A 142 3.94 11.58 -13.28
C LYS A 142 5.43 11.29 -12.99
N VAL A 143 5.72 10.07 -12.55
CA VAL A 143 7.08 9.64 -12.22
C VAL A 143 8.04 9.92 -13.39
N PRO A 144 9.14 10.68 -13.15
CA PRO A 144 10.15 10.99 -14.16
C PRO A 144 10.97 9.74 -14.53
N LEU A 145 11.63 9.77 -15.69
CA LEU A 145 12.51 8.67 -16.12
C LEU A 145 13.87 8.68 -15.42
N ASP A 146 14.35 9.87 -15.04
CA ASP A 146 15.61 10.02 -14.32
C ASP A 146 15.49 9.46 -12.89
N TRP A 147 16.37 8.53 -12.52
CA TRP A 147 16.31 7.86 -11.23
C TRP A 147 16.59 8.78 -10.04
N ASP A 148 17.41 9.81 -10.20
CA ASP A 148 17.65 10.76 -9.11
C ASP A 148 16.43 11.67 -8.89
N GLU A 149 15.72 12.05 -9.95
CA GLU A 149 14.43 12.73 -9.85
C GLU A 149 13.36 11.82 -9.22
N GLN A 150 13.35 10.53 -9.53
CA GLN A 150 12.44 9.57 -8.88
C GLN A 150 12.68 9.50 -7.37
N ARG A 151 13.94 9.41 -6.94
CA ARG A 151 14.30 9.41 -5.51
C ARG A 151 13.86 10.69 -4.82
N ARG A 152 14.08 11.84 -5.45
CA ARG A 152 13.59 13.14 -4.94
C ARG A 152 12.07 13.17 -4.82
N LEU A 153 11.36 12.69 -5.84
CA LEU A 153 9.90 12.63 -5.83
C LEU A 153 9.38 11.75 -4.70
N ILE A 154 9.93 10.54 -4.54
CA ILE A 154 9.51 9.61 -3.47
C ILE A 154 9.81 10.19 -2.09
N ALA A 155 10.97 10.84 -1.92
CA ALA A 155 11.28 11.54 -0.69
C ALA A 155 10.30 12.69 -0.39
N SER A 156 9.75 13.37 -1.41
CA SER A 156 8.77 14.45 -1.23
C SER A 156 7.36 13.97 -0.91
N LEU A 157 7.04 12.72 -1.25
CA LEU A 157 5.75 12.08 -0.96
C LEU A 157 5.66 11.57 0.48
N GLY A 158 6.81 11.33 1.15
CA GLY A 158 6.90 10.76 2.50
C GLY A 158 7.12 11.79 3.61
#